data_AF-A0A497A8Y7-F1
#
_entry.id   AF-A0A497A8Y7-F1
#
_cell.length_a   1.000
_cell.length_b   1.000
_cell.length_c   1.000
_cell.angle_alpha   90.00
_cell.angle_beta   90.00
_cell.angle_gamma   90.00
#
_symmetry.space_group_name_H-M   'P 1'
#
loop_
_entity.id
_entity.type
_entity.pdbx_description
1 polymer ?
#
loop_
_entity_poly.entity_id
_entity_poly.type
_entity_poly.pdbx_seq_one_letter_code
_entity_poly.pdbx_strand_id
1 'polypeptide(L)'
;MVEQNYRIRIKFGEVEIEADGDKYFVEKHIEEFKTEMPKIASELPSKEDLRIQYQQCIEHYRMLDRHIWQVPSVTIAIVSAIVGVAFVYLKDALIPSGILLAFGMILSFTMYIVVKKGRFFQYYIVERMRKIEDELSLEHLPLITDKNGTDPRNWIEGQHAGDWLARTVLFMFIGLAVLLIFNICTGL
;
A
#
# COMPACT_ATOMS: atom_id res chain seq x y z
N MET A 1 28.92 26.02 -52.57
CA MET A 1 29.61 25.34 -51.46
C MET A 1 28.70 24.20 -51.05
N VAL A 2 29.17 22.96 -51.10
CA VAL A 2 28.37 21.78 -50.76
C VAL A 2 28.43 21.63 -49.25
N GLU A 3 27.34 21.91 -48.54
CA GLU A 3 27.18 21.56 -47.12
C GLU A 3 27.28 20.04 -47.02
N GLN A 4 28.43 19.55 -46.55
CA GLN A 4 28.62 18.13 -46.26
C GLN A 4 27.97 17.86 -44.90
N ASN A 5 26.69 17.47 -44.91
CA ASN A 5 26.00 17.00 -43.70
C ASN A 5 26.68 15.73 -43.20
N TYR A 6 27.35 15.83 -42.05
CA TYR A 6 28.11 14.73 -41.47
C TYR A 6 27.19 13.94 -40.53
N ARG A 7 26.84 12.72 -40.94
CA ARG A 7 25.93 11.83 -40.23
C ARG A 7 26.71 10.69 -39.60
N ILE A 8 26.67 10.60 -38.27
CA ILE A 8 27.27 9.47 -37.53
C ILE A 8 26.16 8.72 -36.81
N ARG A 9 26.19 7.38 -36.93
CA ARG A 9 25.39 6.47 -36.10
C ARG A 9 26.28 5.82 -35.07
N ILE A 10 25.99 6.08 -33.80
CA ILE A 10 26.65 5.40 -32.69
C ILE A 10 25.68 4.37 -32.13
N LYS A 11 26.13 3.11 -32.06
CA LYS A 11 25.41 2.02 -31.39
C LYS A 11 25.97 1.86 -29.98
N PHE A 12 25.14 2.08 -28.97
CA PHE A 12 25.49 1.86 -27.57
C PHE A 12 24.42 0.96 -26.94
N GLY A 13 24.70 -0.34 -26.84
CA GLY A 13 23.69 -1.31 -26.43
C GLY A 13 22.52 -1.35 -27.41
N GLU A 14 21.31 -1.06 -26.93
CA GLU A 14 20.06 -1.02 -27.72
C GLU A 14 19.75 0.37 -28.32
N VAL A 15 20.51 1.41 -27.99
CA VAL A 15 20.23 2.78 -28.43
C VAL A 15 21.07 3.14 -29.65
N GLU A 16 20.40 3.62 -30.70
CA GLU A 16 21.01 4.23 -31.88
C GLU A 16 20.86 5.74 -31.80
N ILE A 17 21.98 6.46 -31.76
CA ILE A 17 21.99 7.93 -31.79
C ILE A 17 22.47 8.36 -33.17
N GLU A 18 21.64 9.11 -33.88
CA GLU A 18 21.94 9.75 -35.16
C GLU A 18 22.13 11.25 -34.92
N ALA A 19 23.36 11.74 -35.16
CA ALA A 19 23.67 13.16 -35.12
C ALA A 19 23.99 13.63 -36.53
N ASP A 20 23.42 14.77 -36.92
CA ASP A 20 23.63 15.42 -38.23
C ASP A 20 24.11 16.86 -37.98
N GLY A 21 25.19 17.27 -38.64
CA GLY A 21 25.77 18.60 -38.44
C GLY A 21 27.17 18.76 -39.04
N ASP A 22 27.81 19.88 -38.71
CA ASP A 22 29.20 20.16 -39.12
C ASP A 22 30.16 19.13 -38.52
N LYS A 23 31.12 18.66 -39.32
CA LYS A 23 32.04 17.58 -38.97
C LYS A 23 32.76 17.85 -37.65
N TYR A 24 33.27 19.06 -37.45
CA TYR A 24 34.00 19.44 -36.24
C TYR A 24 33.10 19.46 -35.01
N PHE A 25 31.86 19.93 -35.17
CA PHE A 25 30.87 19.94 -34.10
C PHE A 25 30.48 18.52 -33.67
N VAL A 26 30.20 17.64 -34.64
CA VAL A 26 29.79 16.26 -34.42
C VAL A 26 30.94 15.45 -33.78
N GLU A 27 32.17 15.54 -34.30
CA GLU A 27 33.32 14.83 -33.74
C GLU A 27 33.62 15.26 -32.29
N LYS A 28 33.57 16.57 -31.99
CA LYS A 28 33.81 17.08 -30.64
C LYS A 28 32.79 16.56 -29.62
N HIS A 29 31.49 16.67 -29.93
CA HIS A 29 30.45 16.22 -29.01
C HIS A 29 30.42 14.70 -28.86
N ILE A 30 30.83 13.95 -29.89
CA ILE A 30 30.97 12.49 -29.80
C ILE A 30 32.12 12.10 -28.86
N GLU A 31 33.26 12.79 -28.91
CA GLU A 31 34.37 12.53 -27.98
C GLU A 31 34.01 12.92 -26.53
N GLU A 32 33.33 14.04 -26.34
CA GLU A 32 32.77 14.41 -25.02
C GLU A 32 31.76 13.35 -24.53
N PHE A 33 30.83 12.92 -25.38
CA PHE A 33 29.84 11.89 -25.06
C PHE A 33 30.48 10.53 -24.73
N LYS A 34 31.49 10.10 -25.49
CA LYS A 34 32.27 8.88 -25.19
C LYS A 34 33.02 8.98 -23.86
N THR A 35 33.38 10.19 -23.42
CA THR A 35 34.10 10.43 -22.17
C THR A 35 33.14 10.50 -20.97
N GLU A 36 31.95 11.06 -21.15
CA GLU A 36 30.96 11.20 -20.07
C GLU A 36 30.09 9.96 -19.88
N MET A 37 29.73 9.25 -20.94
CA MET A 37 28.89 8.03 -20.86
C MET A 37 29.44 6.96 -19.91
N PRO A 38 30.75 6.62 -19.91
CA PRO A 38 31.31 5.65 -18.97
C PRO A 38 31.27 6.15 -17.51
N LYS A 39 31.41 7.47 -17.29
CA LYS A 39 31.31 8.05 -15.94
C LYS A 39 29.89 7.90 -15.42
N ILE A 40 28.90 8.25 -16.23
CA ILE A 40 27.47 8.09 -15.90
C ILE A 40 27.13 6.60 -15.69
N ALA A 41 27.64 5.71 -16.55
CA ALA A 41 27.43 4.27 -16.40
C ALA A 41 28.05 3.70 -15.13
N SER A 42 29.17 4.26 -14.66
CA SER A 42 29.80 3.88 -13.39
C SER A 42 29.09 4.44 -12.15
N GLU A 43 28.30 5.50 -12.32
CA GLU A 43 27.47 6.10 -11.27
C GLU A 43 26.08 5.47 -11.18
N LEU A 44 25.63 4.75 -12.22
CA LEU A 44 24.38 4.01 -12.19
C LEU A 44 24.48 2.86 -11.17
N PRO A 45 23.47 2.70 -10.29
CA PRO A 45 23.45 1.60 -9.33
C PRO A 45 23.47 0.27 -10.09
N SER A 46 24.28 -0.67 -9.60
CA SER A 46 24.33 -1.99 -10.21
C SER A 46 22.97 -2.69 -10.07
N LYS A 47 22.71 -3.70 -10.91
CA LYS A 47 21.47 -4.51 -10.79
C LYS A 47 21.34 -5.12 -9.39
N GLU A 48 22.45 -5.44 -8.73
CA GLU A 48 22.46 -5.95 -7.36
C GLU A 48 22.10 -4.86 -6.34
N ASP A 49 22.58 -3.63 -6.52
CA ASP A 49 22.22 -2.50 -5.64
C ASP A 49 20.72 -2.19 -5.73
N LEU A 50 20.16 -2.23 -6.94
CA LEU A 50 18.72 -2.08 -7.17
C LEU A 50 17.92 -3.19 -6.48
N ARG A 51 18.40 -4.44 -6.55
CA ARG A 51 17.78 -5.59 -5.88
C ARG A 51 17.78 -5.41 -4.36
N ILE A 52 18.88 -4.97 -3.76
CA ILE A 52 18.99 -4.73 -2.32
C ILE A 52 18.05 -3.62 -1.88
N GLN A 53 18.02 -2.49 -2.61
CA GLN A 53 17.08 -1.39 -2.32
C GLN A 53 15.63 -1.86 -2.40
N TYR A 54 15.30 -2.69 -3.38
CA TYR A 54 13.98 -3.23 -3.55
C TYR A 54 13.59 -4.19 -2.41
N GLN A 55 14.50 -5.05 -1.97
CA GLN A 55 14.30 -5.92 -0.79
C GLN A 55 14.03 -5.10 0.48
N GLN A 56 14.79 -4.04 0.72
CA GLN A 56 14.57 -3.14 1.85
C GLN A 56 13.19 -2.48 1.80
N CYS A 57 12.74 -2.07 0.61
CA CYS A 57 11.42 -1.48 0.42
C CYS A 57 10.29 -2.48 0.75
N ILE A 58 10.43 -3.73 0.29
CA ILE A 58 9.47 -4.80 0.61
C ILE A 58 9.43 -5.08 2.11
N GLU A 59 10.58 -5.12 2.77
CA GLU A 59 10.66 -5.40 4.20
C GLU A 59 10.00 -4.28 5.02
N HIS A 60 10.23 -3.02 4.64
CA HIS A 60 9.54 -1.88 5.23
C HIS A 60 8.02 -1.96 5.04
N TYR A 61 7.57 -2.36 3.86
CA TYR A 61 6.16 -2.55 3.57
C TYR A 61 5.52 -3.67 4.41
N ARG A 62 6.21 -4.79 4.62
CA ARG A 62 5.76 -5.88 5.51
C ARG A 62 5.62 -5.41 6.96
N MET A 63 6.55 -4.58 7.43
CA MET A 63 6.44 -3.97 8.76
C MET A 63 5.22 -3.06 8.86
N LEU A 64 4.96 -2.24 7.83
CA LEU A 64 3.80 -1.35 7.80
C LEU A 64 2.47 -2.12 7.81
N ASP A 65 2.38 -3.21 7.05
CA ASP A 65 1.21 -4.11 7.07
C ASP A 65 0.96 -4.68 8.49
N ARG A 66 2.00 -5.15 9.18
CA ARG A 66 1.84 -5.60 10.57
C ARG A 66 1.26 -4.49 11.47
N HIS A 67 1.77 -3.26 11.35
CA HIS A 67 1.29 -2.14 12.16
C HIS A 67 -0.15 -1.76 11.84
N ILE A 68 -0.58 -1.86 10.56
CA ILE A 68 -1.94 -1.51 10.16
C ILE A 68 -3.00 -2.43 10.79
N TRP A 69 -2.63 -3.65 11.19
CA TRP A 69 -3.52 -4.59 11.89
C TRP A 69 -3.35 -4.57 13.42
N GLN A 70 -2.13 -4.34 13.90
CA GLN A 70 -1.85 -4.31 15.32
C GLN A 70 -2.41 -3.07 16.02
N VAL A 71 -2.27 -1.89 15.39
CA VAL A 71 -2.78 -0.64 15.98
C VAL A 71 -4.30 -0.73 16.21
N PRO A 72 -5.12 -1.15 15.22
CA PRO A 72 -6.54 -1.38 15.43
C PRO A 72 -6.92 -2.32 16.56
N SER A 73 -6.27 -3.48 16.63
CA SER A 73 -6.61 -4.52 17.61
C SER A 73 -6.31 -4.06 19.03
N VAL A 74 -5.18 -3.39 19.24
CA VAL A 74 -4.82 -2.79 20.53
C VAL A 74 -5.80 -1.68 20.91
N THR A 75 -6.16 -0.80 19.97
CA THR A 75 -7.14 0.26 20.21
C THR A 75 -8.50 -0.32 20.61
N ILE A 76 -9.00 -1.34 19.89
CA ILE A 76 -10.27 -1.99 20.21
C ILE A 76 -10.22 -2.60 21.61
N ALA A 77 -9.14 -3.30 21.99
CA ALA A 77 -9.01 -3.89 23.32
C ALA A 77 -9.08 -2.84 24.44
N ILE A 78 -8.36 -1.72 24.30
CA ILE A 78 -8.37 -0.62 25.27
C ILE A 78 -9.75 0.03 25.36
N VAL A 79 -10.37 0.34 24.21
CA VAL A 79 -11.70 0.95 24.16
C VAL A 79 -12.75 0.01 24.76
N SER A 80 -12.72 -1.28 24.45
CA SER A 80 -13.64 -2.26 25.02
C SER A 80 -13.47 -2.38 26.54
N ALA A 81 -12.25 -2.32 27.07
CA ALA A 81 -12.02 -2.33 28.51
C ALA A 81 -12.60 -1.09 29.20
N ILE A 82 -12.34 0.11 28.65
CA ILE A 82 -12.88 1.37 29.17
C ILE A 82 -14.42 1.36 29.14
N VAL A 83 -14.99 0.92 28.02
CA VAL A 83 -16.43 0.83 27.83
C VAL A 83 -17.05 -0.16 28.82
N GLY A 84 -16.43 -1.33 29.01
CA GLY A 84 -16.89 -2.33 29.97
C GLY A 84 -16.92 -1.82 31.40
N VAL A 85 -15.87 -1.10 31.83
CA VAL A 85 -15.83 -0.46 33.15
C VAL A 85 -16.91 0.63 33.25
N ALA A 86 -17.03 1.50 32.25
CA ALA A 86 -18.03 2.57 32.25
C ALA A 86 -19.46 2.03 32.34
N PHE A 87 -19.79 0.92 31.68
CA PHE A 87 -21.11 0.29 31.74
C PHE A 87 -21.48 -0.22 33.14
N VAL A 88 -20.51 -0.67 33.93
CA VAL A 88 -20.75 -1.09 35.32
C VAL A 88 -21.15 0.09 36.20
N TYR A 89 -20.53 1.26 35.98
CA TYR A 89 -20.80 2.48 36.75
C TYR A 89 -22.05 3.24 36.28
N LEU A 90 -22.45 3.11 35.01
CA LEU A 90 -23.57 3.85 34.40
C LEU A 90 -24.90 3.09 34.39
N LYS A 91 -25.02 2.05 35.22
CA LYS A 91 -26.11 1.07 35.19
C LYS A 91 -27.52 1.69 35.26
N ASP A 92 -27.67 2.80 35.98
CA ASP A 92 -28.95 3.48 36.18
C ASP A 92 -29.18 4.65 35.20
N ALA A 93 -28.17 5.01 34.40
CA ALA A 93 -28.21 6.14 33.48
C ALA A 93 -28.20 5.66 32.02
N LEU A 94 -29.40 5.59 31.44
CA LEU A 94 -29.64 5.17 30.04
C LEU A 94 -29.00 6.12 29.02
N ILE A 95 -29.05 7.44 29.27
CA ILE A 95 -28.53 8.45 28.32
C ILE A 95 -26.99 8.34 28.15
N PRO A 96 -26.17 8.33 29.21
CA PRO A 96 -24.72 8.11 29.08
C PRO A 96 -24.36 6.80 28.39
N SER A 97 -25.08 5.72 28.68
CA SER A 97 -24.87 4.40 28.08
C SER A 97 -25.15 4.41 26.57
N GLY A 98 -26.19 5.12 26.13
CA GLY A 98 -26.50 5.31 24.72
C GLY A 98 -25.43 6.13 23.98
N ILE A 99 -24.93 7.21 24.59
CA ILE A 99 -23.84 8.03 24.03
C ILE A 99 -22.56 7.20 23.88
N LEU A 100 -22.23 6.39 24.89
CA LEU A 100 -21.05 5.53 24.88
C LEU A 100 -21.10 4.48 23.75
N LEU A 101 -22.27 3.87 23.53
CA LEU A 101 -22.49 2.94 22.40
C LEU A 101 -22.40 3.65 21.05
N ALA A 102 -22.94 4.86 20.91
CA ALA A 102 -22.83 5.65 19.70
C ALA A 102 -21.36 5.93 19.33
N PHE A 103 -20.53 6.27 20.33
CA PHE A 103 -19.08 6.41 20.14
C PHE A 103 -18.41 5.11 19.71
N GLY A 104 -18.77 3.98 20.34
CA GLY A 104 -18.26 2.66 19.96
C GLY A 104 -18.58 2.28 18.51
N MET A 105 -19.78 2.61 18.03
CA MET A 105 -20.16 2.41 16.63
C MET A 105 -19.37 3.28 15.67
N ILE A 106 -19.21 4.58 15.97
CA ILE A 106 -18.44 5.50 15.11
C ILE A 106 -17.00 4.98 14.99
N LEU A 107 -16.37 4.62 16.10
CA LEU A 107 -15.00 4.09 16.11
C LEU A 107 -14.89 2.79 15.30
N SER A 108 -15.84 1.87 15.47
CA SER A 108 -15.87 0.60 14.73
C SER A 108 -16.08 0.82 13.23
N PHE A 109 -16.92 1.78 12.84
CA PHE A 109 -17.15 2.15 11.45
C PHE A 109 -15.92 2.83 10.81
N THR A 110 -15.27 3.75 11.53
CA THR A 110 -14.00 4.34 11.09
C THR A 110 -12.96 3.24 10.89
N MET A 111 -12.88 2.28 11.81
CA MET A 111 -11.94 1.17 11.69
C MET A 111 -12.23 0.29 10.48
N TYR A 112 -13.50 0.00 10.22
CA TYR A 112 -13.92 -0.74 9.03
C TYR A 112 -13.46 -0.04 7.74
N ILE A 113 -13.64 1.29 7.64
CA ILE A 113 -13.17 2.07 6.48
C ILE A 113 -11.63 2.00 6.37
N VAL A 114 -10.90 2.18 7.47
CA VAL A 114 -9.44 2.13 7.49
C VAL A 114 -8.93 0.76 7.02
N VAL A 115 -9.53 -0.33 7.49
CA VAL A 115 -9.17 -1.69 7.09
C VAL A 115 -9.47 -1.92 5.61
N LYS A 116 -10.66 -1.53 5.12
CA LYS A 116 -11.02 -1.68 3.69
C LYS A 116 -10.07 -0.88 2.79
N LYS A 117 -9.80 0.39 3.15
CA LYS A 117 -8.88 1.26 2.40
C LYS A 117 -7.45 0.73 2.45
N GLY A 118 -6.99 0.28 3.62
CA GLY A 118 -5.67 -0.32 3.81
C GLY A 118 -5.45 -1.50 2.89
N ARG A 119 -6.40 -2.45 2.84
CA ARG A 119 -6.29 -3.63 1.95
C ARG A 119 -6.34 -3.26 0.46
N PHE A 120 -7.10 -2.23 0.08
CA PHE A 120 -7.09 -1.73 -1.29
C PHE A 120 -5.72 -1.17 -1.70
N PHE A 121 -5.10 -0.35 -0.84
CA PHE A 121 -3.76 0.16 -1.08
C PHE A 121 -2.72 -0.95 -1.15
N GLN A 122 -2.89 -2.01 -0.34
CA GLN A 122 -1.97 -3.12 -0.36
C GLN A 122 -1.93 -3.80 -1.73
N TYR A 123 -3.11 -4.10 -2.28
CA TYR A 123 -3.23 -4.69 -3.60
C TYR A 123 -2.59 -3.81 -4.68
N TYR A 124 -2.88 -2.51 -4.67
CA TYR A 124 -2.33 -1.58 -5.64
C TYR A 124 -0.79 -1.52 -5.58
N ILE A 125 -0.21 -1.57 -4.38
CA ILE A 125 1.23 -1.55 -4.19
C ILE A 125 1.88 -2.84 -4.70
N VAL A 126 1.30 -4.00 -4.38
CA VAL A 126 1.80 -5.30 -4.87
C VAL A 126 1.78 -5.36 -6.40
N GLU A 127 0.70 -4.88 -7.02
CA GLU A 127 0.59 -4.86 -8.48
C GLU A 127 1.61 -3.90 -9.12
N ARG A 128 1.85 -2.73 -8.52
CA ARG A 128 2.92 -1.83 -8.97
C ARG A 128 4.31 -2.44 -8.80
N MET A 129 4.54 -3.11 -7.68
CA MET A 129 5.79 -3.81 -7.38
C MET A 129 6.09 -4.88 -8.43
N ARG A 130 5.09 -5.67 -8.82
CA ARG A 130 5.21 -6.70 -9.87
C ARG A 130 5.58 -6.11 -11.23
N LYS A 131 4.94 -4.99 -11.62
CA LYS A 131 5.30 -4.29 -12.87
C LYS A 131 6.74 -3.81 -12.89
N ILE A 132 7.23 -3.33 -11.75
CA ILE A 132 8.64 -2.90 -11.60
C ILE A 132 9.58 -4.12 -11.68
N GLU A 133 9.21 -5.26 -11.09
CA GLU A 133 9.98 -6.51 -11.22
C GLU A 133 10.07 -6.97 -12.68
N ASP A 134 8.96 -6.89 -13.42
CA ASP A 134 8.89 -7.22 -14.85
C ASP A 134 9.76 -6.27 -15.69
N GLU A 135 9.64 -4.96 -15.47
CA GLU A 135 10.42 -3.93 -16.17
C GLU A 135 11.93 -4.06 -15.92
N LEU A 136 12.34 -4.43 -14.71
CA LEU A 136 13.74 -4.60 -14.35
C LEU A 136 14.27 -6.02 -14.58
N SER A 137 13.44 -6.95 -15.07
CA SER A 137 13.76 -8.37 -15.22
C SER A 137 14.38 -8.94 -13.94
N LEU A 138 13.76 -8.62 -12.79
CA LEU A 138 14.15 -9.13 -11.48
C LEU A 138 13.39 -10.43 -11.20
N GLU A 139 14.01 -11.31 -10.41
CA GLU A 139 13.34 -12.50 -9.90
C GLU A 139 12.16 -12.08 -9.02
N HIS A 140 10.98 -12.64 -9.29
CA HIS A 140 9.77 -12.32 -8.54
C HIS A 140 9.95 -12.70 -7.07
N LEU A 141 9.95 -11.72 -6.19
CA LEU A 141 10.04 -11.99 -4.77
C LEU A 141 8.68 -12.50 -4.27
N PRO A 142 8.64 -13.56 -3.45
CA PRO A 142 7.39 -14.04 -2.88
C PRO A 142 6.85 -12.99 -1.90
N LEU A 143 5.90 -12.18 -2.38
CA LEU A 143 5.19 -11.16 -1.59
C LEU A 143 4.08 -11.76 -0.71
N ILE A 144 3.72 -13.02 -0.93
CA ILE A 144 2.65 -13.75 -0.23
C ILE A 144 3.26 -14.98 0.47
N THR A 145 2.91 -15.18 1.75
CA THR A 145 3.39 -16.28 2.60
C THR A 145 2.72 -17.64 2.31
N ASP A 146 1.87 -17.73 1.29
CA ASP A 146 1.13 -18.96 0.99
C ASP A 146 2.02 -19.95 0.21
N LYS A 147 2.22 -21.13 0.81
CA LYS A 147 2.93 -22.26 0.18
C LYS A 147 2.20 -22.80 -1.06
N ASN A 148 0.94 -22.44 -1.27
CA ASN A 148 0.13 -22.91 -2.39
C ASN A 148 0.02 -21.91 -3.56
N GLY A 149 0.70 -20.77 -3.51
CA GLY A 149 0.75 -19.84 -4.64
C GLY A 149 -0.62 -19.37 -5.12
N THR A 150 -1.59 -19.20 -4.22
CA THR A 150 -2.89 -18.68 -4.59
C THR A 150 -2.73 -17.27 -5.17
N ASP A 151 -3.15 -17.11 -6.42
CA ASP A 151 -3.11 -15.86 -7.16
C ASP A 151 -3.82 -14.77 -6.33
N PRO A 152 -3.25 -13.56 -6.14
CA PRO A 152 -3.93 -12.46 -5.45
C PRO A 152 -5.32 -12.12 -6.05
N ARG A 153 -5.64 -12.63 -7.25
CA ARG A 153 -6.99 -12.61 -7.83
C ARG A 153 -8.04 -13.44 -7.09
N ASN A 154 -7.66 -14.39 -6.23
CA ASN A 154 -8.59 -15.09 -5.31
C ASN A 154 -9.01 -14.22 -4.10
N TRP A 155 -8.94 -12.89 -4.28
CA TRP A 155 -9.37 -11.79 -3.41
C TRP A 155 -10.70 -12.00 -2.63
N ILE A 156 -11.57 -12.87 -3.11
CA ILE A 156 -12.86 -13.20 -2.48
C ILE A 156 -12.67 -14.13 -1.26
N GLU A 157 -11.68 -15.02 -1.25
CA GLU A 157 -11.45 -15.97 -0.14
C GLU A 157 -10.71 -15.33 1.05
N GLY A 158 -9.93 -14.26 0.80
CA GLY A 158 -9.23 -13.52 1.85
C GLY A 158 -10.09 -12.53 2.64
N GLN A 159 -11.41 -12.47 2.43
CA GLN A 159 -12.31 -11.48 3.05
C GLN A 159 -12.64 -11.75 4.53
N HIS A 160 -12.23 -12.87 5.10
CA HIS A 160 -12.61 -13.28 6.47
C HIS A 160 -12.47 -12.19 7.55
N ALA A 161 -11.38 -11.41 7.55
CA ALA A 161 -11.18 -10.34 8.55
C ALA A 161 -12.09 -9.11 8.31
N GLY A 162 -12.31 -8.74 7.05
CA GLY A 162 -13.19 -7.62 6.68
C GLY A 162 -14.66 -7.97 6.87
N ASP A 163 -15.03 -9.22 6.57
CA ASP A 163 -16.38 -9.75 6.78
C ASP A 163 -16.67 -9.94 8.26
N TRP A 164 -15.69 -10.38 9.05
CA TRP A 164 -15.80 -10.44 10.50
C TRP A 164 -16.03 -9.04 11.09
N LEU A 165 -15.27 -8.03 10.66
CA LEU A 165 -15.49 -6.64 11.07
C LEU A 165 -16.88 -6.11 10.65
N ALA A 166 -17.31 -6.39 9.41
CA ALA A 166 -18.62 -5.99 8.93
C ALA A 166 -19.76 -6.64 9.75
N ARG A 167 -19.63 -7.94 10.08
CA ARG A 167 -20.58 -8.64 10.96
C ARG A 167 -20.61 -8.04 12.36
N THR A 168 -19.44 -7.74 12.94
CA THR A 168 -19.34 -7.11 14.27
C THR A 168 -20.01 -5.73 14.29
N VAL A 169 -19.79 -4.91 13.26
CA VAL A 169 -20.47 -3.62 13.11
C VAL A 169 -22.00 -3.80 12.99
N LEU A 170 -22.46 -4.78 12.19
CA LEU A 170 -23.88 -5.09 12.05
C LEU A 170 -24.52 -5.49 13.39
N PHE A 171 -23.85 -6.33 14.18
CA PHE A 171 -24.34 -6.70 15.52
C PHE A 171 -24.43 -5.51 16.47
N MET A 172 -23.48 -4.56 16.40
CA MET A 172 -23.56 -3.33 17.20
C MET A 172 -24.78 -2.47 16.80
N PHE A 173 -25.07 -2.34 15.50
CA PHE A 173 -26.27 -1.64 15.02
C PHE A 173 -27.57 -2.29 15.52
N ILE A 174 -27.63 -3.62 15.50
CA ILE A 174 -28.77 -4.38 16.02
C ILE A 174 -28.93 -4.12 17.53
N GLY A 175 -27.83 -4.21 18.30
CA GLY A 175 -27.87 -3.96 19.74
C GLY A 175 -28.35 -2.54 20.10
N LEU A 176 -27.93 -1.54 19.32
CA LEU A 176 -28.36 -0.16 19.51
C LEU A 176 -29.83 0.05 19.13
N ALA A 177 -30.29 -0.57 18.05
CA ALA A 177 -31.69 -0.54 17.65
C ALA A 177 -32.59 -1.17 18.72
N VAL A 178 -32.17 -2.30 19.32
CA VAL A 178 -32.89 -2.95 20.42
C VAL A 178 -32.96 -2.04 21.64
N LEU A 179 -31.87 -1.36 22.00
CA LEU A 179 -31.85 -0.40 23.13
C LEU A 179 -32.74 0.83 22.88
N LEU A 180 -32.77 1.34 21.64
CA LEU A 180 -33.67 2.44 21.27
C LEU A 180 -35.13 2.02 21.34
N ILE A 181 -35.47 0.85 20.79
CA ILE A 181 -36.84 0.31 20.86
C ILE A 181 -37.25 0.08 22.32
N PHE A 182 -36.35 -0.47 23.14
CA PHE A 182 -36.60 -0.69 24.55
C PHE A 182 -36.91 0.63 25.29
N ASN A 183 -36.08 1.67 25.10
CA ASN A 183 -36.34 3.00 25.65
C ASN A 183 -37.70 3.57 25.24
N ILE A 184 -38.03 3.51 23.95
CA ILE A 184 -39.31 3.99 23.41
C ILE A 184 -40.48 3.22 24.03
N CYS A 185 -40.35 1.90 24.19
CA CYS A 185 -41.39 1.07 24.78
C CYS A 185 -41.55 1.25 26.29
N THR A 186 -40.47 1.58 27.02
CA THR A 186 -40.54 1.81 28.47
C THR A 186 -41.01 3.22 28.85
N GLY A 187 -41.15 4.14 27.87
CA GLY A 187 -41.71 5.48 28.09
C GLY A 187 -40.88 6.36 29.04
N LEU A 188 -39.56 6.17 29.02
CA LEU A 188 -38.57 6.92 29.81
C LEU A 188 -37.88 7.97 28.95
#